data_AF-A0A835WXI6-F1
#
_entry.id   AF-A0A835WXI6-F1
#
_cell.length_a   1.000
_cell.length_b   1.000
_cell.length_c   1.000
_cell.angle_alpha   90.00
_cell.angle_beta   90.00
_cell.angle_gamma   90.00
#
_symmetry.space_group_name_H-M   'P 1'
#
loop_
_entity.id
_entity.type
_entity.pdbx_description
1 polymer ?
#
loop_
_entity_poly.entity_id
_entity_poly.type
_entity_poly.pdbx_seq_one_letter_code
_entity_poly.pdbx_strand_id
1 'polypeptide(L)'
;MKVTHILQVGCGLGPSHLGQFDYLTVSINDMENVDIVAELPDMLSFIDKAIAGGGVVLVHCMMGISRSASTVIAYLMWKERIGFVTAAERVYAARPFISPNPGFVLQLRLWEKMGMDFAAWPGWSRIKFLQAMEEAGGLENCILENILEQQQQQEEKSRPEEEKPSAKQQEALGQLAQEQPPGQLQVVQ
;
A
#
# COMPACT_ATOMS: atom_id res chain seq x y z
N MET A 1 5.02 -20.65 -5.81
CA MET A 1 4.20 -20.91 -4.61
C MET A 1 2.80 -21.32 -5.07
N LYS A 2 2.12 -22.26 -4.39
CA LYS A 2 0.80 -22.76 -4.77
C LYS A 2 -0.27 -22.13 -3.88
N VAL A 3 -1.29 -21.49 -4.46
CA VAL A 3 -2.44 -20.92 -3.74
C VAL A 3 -3.22 -22.04 -3.04
N THR A 4 -3.68 -21.76 -1.82
CA THR A 4 -4.47 -22.69 -0.98
C THR A 4 -5.79 -22.09 -0.51
N HIS A 5 -5.83 -20.77 -0.36
CA HIS A 5 -6.97 -20.02 0.13
C HIS A 5 -7.30 -18.89 -0.84
N ILE A 6 -8.58 -18.59 -1.01
CA ILE A 6 -9.05 -17.51 -1.88
C ILE A 6 -10.04 -16.64 -1.10
N LEU A 7 -9.67 -15.36 -0.92
CA LEU A 7 -10.56 -14.32 -0.43
C LEU A 7 -11.12 -13.52 -1.61
N GLN A 8 -12.43 -13.58 -1.78
CA GLN A 8 -13.15 -12.86 -2.82
C GLN A 8 -13.88 -11.67 -2.22
N VAL A 9 -13.55 -10.46 -2.67
CA VAL A 9 -14.11 -9.21 -2.14
C VAL A 9 -14.92 -8.52 -3.22
N GLY A 10 -16.22 -8.80 -3.29
CA GLY A 10 -17.08 -8.24 -4.32
C GLY A 10 -18.45 -8.88 -4.45
N CYS A 11 -19.46 -8.06 -4.75
CA CYS A 11 -20.80 -8.54 -5.09
C CYS A 11 -20.79 -9.36 -6.39
N GLY A 12 -21.53 -10.46 -6.40
CA GLY A 12 -21.64 -11.36 -7.56
C GLY A 12 -20.43 -12.28 -7.78
N LEU A 13 -19.45 -12.27 -6.87
CA LEU A 13 -18.37 -13.24 -6.87
C LEU A 13 -18.83 -14.55 -6.19
N GLY A 14 -18.23 -15.66 -6.60
CA GLY A 14 -18.43 -16.94 -5.97
C GLY A 14 -17.28 -17.90 -6.25
N PRO A 15 -17.16 -18.99 -5.47
CA PRO A 15 -16.14 -20.00 -5.70
C PRO A 15 -16.29 -20.66 -7.08
N SER A 16 -15.20 -20.74 -7.85
CA SER A 16 -15.19 -21.35 -9.18
C SER A 16 -14.53 -22.73 -9.22
N HIS A 17 -13.77 -23.10 -8.18
CA HIS A 17 -13.03 -24.36 -8.10
C HIS A 17 -13.22 -25.00 -6.71
N LEU A 18 -14.44 -25.49 -6.45
CA LEU A 18 -14.79 -26.13 -5.18
C LEU A 18 -13.91 -27.36 -4.91
N GLY A 19 -13.50 -27.55 -3.65
CA GLY A 19 -12.66 -28.66 -3.21
C GLY A 19 -11.15 -28.52 -3.53
N GLN A 20 -10.75 -27.44 -4.22
CA GLN A 20 -9.33 -27.17 -4.51
C GLN A 20 -8.72 -26.10 -3.59
N PHE A 21 -9.54 -25.18 -3.09
CA PHE A 21 -9.13 -24.09 -2.24
C PHE A 21 -10.16 -23.88 -1.13
N ASP A 22 -9.73 -23.30 -0.02
CA ASP A 22 -10.61 -22.77 1.01
C ASP A 22 -11.03 -21.34 0.63
N TYR A 23 -12.32 -21.06 0.70
CA TYR A 23 -12.87 -19.78 0.24
C TYR A 23 -13.47 -18.97 1.37
N LEU A 24 -13.29 -17.65 1.30
CA LEU A 24 -14.16 -16.67 1.94
C LEU A 24 -14.63 -15.69 0.86
N THR A 25 -15.95 -15.48 0.77
CA THR A 25 -16.56 -14.52 -0.15
C THR A 25 -17.27 -13.44 0.66
N VAL A 26 -16.86 -12.19 0.50
CA VAL A 26 -17.46 -11.04 1.18
C VAL A 26 -18.07 -10.11 0.13
N SER A 27 -19.38 -9.87 0.23
CA SER A 27 -20.15 -9.15 -0.77
C SER A 27 -20.08 -7.64 -0.54
N ILE A 28 -19.06 -7.00 -1.09
CA ILE A 28 -18.80 -5.54 -0.95
C ILE A 28 -18.87 -4.85 -2.32
N ASN A 29 -19.67 -3.78 -2.40
CA ASN A 29 -19.71 -2.89 -3.56
C ASN A 29 -18.52 -1.93 -3.57
N ASP A 30 -18.03 -1.56 -4.75
CA ASP A 30 -16.92 -0.61 -4.90
C ASP A 30 -17.41 0.83 -4.90
N MET A 31 -18.01 1.27 -3.80
CA MET A 31 -18.56 2.62 -3.67
C MET A 31 -18.02 3.28 -2.41
N GLU A 32 -17.81 4.59 -2.47
CA GLU A 32 -17.18 5.35 -1.39
C GLU A 32 -17.98 5.38 -0.08
N ASN A 33 -19.28 5.06 -0.13
CA ASN A 33 -20.18 5.04 1.02
C ASN A 33 -20.33 3.66 1.67
N VAL A 34 -19.66 2.63 1.14
CA VAL A 34 -19.68 1.27 1.69
C VAL A 34 -18.66 1.14 2.82
N ASP A 35 -19.06 0.53 3.93
CA ASP A 35 -18.21 0.32 5.09
C ASP A 35 -17.32 -0.91 4.90
N ILE A 36 -16.07 -0.72 4.48
CA ILE A 36 -15.13 -1.84 4.33
C ILE A 36 -14.53 -2.23 5.68
N VAL A 37 -14.39 -1.29 6.62
CA VAL A 37 -13.75 -1.53 7.93
C VAL A 37 -14.62 -2.45 8.80
N ALA A 38 -15.94 -2.34 8.72
CA ALA A 38 -16.86 -3.26 9.39
C ALA A 38 -16.68 -4.73 8.96
N GLU A 39 -16.23 -4.98 7.73
CA GLU A 39 -16.05 -6.32 7.15
C GLU A 39 -14.62 -6.86 7.34
N LEU A 40 -13.66 -6.01 7.73
CA LEU A 40 -12.27 -6.39 7.93
C LEU A 40 -12.06 -7.51 8.96
N PRO A 41 -12.76 -7.59 10.12
CA PRO A 41 -12.48 -8.62 11.12
C PRO A 41 -12.46 -10.05 10.56
N ASP A 42 -13.45 -10.39 9.73
CA ASP A 42 -13.55 -11.71 9.13
C ASP A 42 -12.51 -11.91 8.01
N MET A 43 -12.32 -10.89 7.17
CA MET A 43 -11.32 -10.94 6.08
C MET A 43 -9.90 -11.08 6.61
N LEU A 44 -9.51 -10.29 7.60
CA LEU A 44 -8.16 -10.33 8.18
C LEU A 44 -7.94 -11.63 8.96
N SER A 45 -8.94 -12.11 9.70
CA SER A 45 -8.91 -13.40 10.40
C SER A 45 -8.70 -14.57 9.43
N PHE A 46 -9.38 -14.55 8.28
CA PHE A 46 -9.19 -15.54 7.22
C PHE A 46 -7.77 -15.54 6.65
N ILE A 47 -7.25 -14.35 6.30
CA ILE A 47 -5.89 -14.21 5.78
C ILE A 47 -4.87 -14.68 6.82
N ASP A 48 -5.00 -14.24 8.08
CA ASP A 48 -4.02 -14.51 9.13
C ASP A 48 -3.93 -15.99 9.48
N LYS A 49 -5.09 -16.66 9.63
CA LYS A 49 -5.15 -18.09 9.90
C LYS A 49 -4.54 -18.92 8.78
N ALA A 50 -4.86 -18.57 7.53
CA ALA A 50 -4.32 -19.25 6.36
C ALA A 50 -2.79 -19.16 6.29
N ILE A 51 -2.24 -17.95 6.50
CA ILE A 51 -0.78 -17.73 6.51
C ILE A 51 -0.13 -18.43 7.69
N ALA A 52 -0.71 -18.35 8.90
CA ALA A 52 -0.19 -19.03 10.09
C ALA A 52 -0.17 -20.57 9.94
N GLY A 53 -1.09 -21.13 9.14
CA GLY A 53 -1.11 -22.54 8.77
C GLY A 53 -0.12 -22.94 7.67
N GLY A 54 0.74 -22.03 7.19
CA GLY A 54 1.66 -22.27 6.09
C GLY A 54 1.02 -22.21 4.70
N GLY A 55 -0.21 -21.70 4.61
CA GLY A 55 -0.96 -21.52 3.37
C GLY A 55 -0.54 -20.25 2.61
N VAL A 56 -1.01 -20.19 1.36
CA VAL A 56 -0.90 -19.03 0.46
C VAL A 56 -2.31 -18.55 0.12
N VAL A 57 -2.57 -17.25 0.33
CA VAL A 57 -3.87 -16.61 0.13
C VAL A 57 -3.85 -15.77 -1.14
N LEU A 58 -4.82 -15.98 -2.03
CA LEU A 58 -5.13 -15.06 -3.12
C LEU A 58 -6.28 -14.15 -2.69
N VAL A 59 -6.05 -12.85 -2.63
CA VAL A 59 -7.10 -11.85 -2.40
C VAL A 59 -7.45 -11.20 -3.73
N HIS A 60 -8.71 -11.29 -4.17
CA HIS A 60 -9.14 -10.67 -5.42
C HIS A 60 -10.52 -10.01 -5.31
N CYS A 61 -10.77 -9.04 -6.19
CA CYS A 61 -12.10 -8.47 -6.43
C CYS A 61 -12.44 -8.59 -7.92
N MET A 62 -13.34 -7.75 -8.45
CA MET A 62 -13.68 -7.76 -9.87
C MET A 62 -12.50 -7.31 -10.77
N MET A 63 -11.89 -6.17 -10.44
CA MET A 63 -10.81 -5.57 -11.25
C MET A 63 -9.42 -5.73 -10.62
N GLY A 64 -9.34 -6.09 -9.35
CA GLY A 64 -8.08 -6.13 -8.60
C GLY A 64 -7.41 -4.76 -8.46
N ILE A 65 -8.22 -3.68 -8.31
CA ILE A 65 -7.78 -2.28 -8.23
C ILE A 65 -8.09 -1.67 -6.86
N SER A 66 -9.35 -1.76 -6.39
CA SER A 66 -9.82 -1.03 -5.21
C SER A 66 -10.08 -1.92 -4.00
N ARG A 67 -11.18 -2.71 -3.98
CA ARG A 67 -11.57 -3.57 -2.83
C ARG A 67 -10.46 -4.49 -2.34
N SER A 68 -9.93 -5.35 -3.21
CA SER A 68 -8.89 -6.31 -2.83
C SER A 68 -7.59 -5.62 -2.40
N ALA A 69 -7.24 -4.49 -3.03
CA ALA A 69 -6.08 -3.71 -2.63
C ALA A 69 -6.29 -3.12 -1.22
N SER A 70 -7.46 -2.52 -0.97
CA SER A 70 -7.84 -1.97 0.34
C SER A 70 -7.78 -3.03 1.44
N THR A 71 -8.28 -4.25 1.18
CA THR A 71 -8.19 -5.37 2.12
C THR A 71 -6.74 -5.77 2.42
N VAL A 72 -5.86 -5.84 1.41
CA VAL A 72 -4.44 -6.19 1.61
C VAL A 72 -3.70 -5.07 2.36
N ILE A 73 -3.97 -3.81 2.03
CA ILE A 73 -3.42 -2.65 2.75
C ILE A 73 -3.83 -2.73 4.24
N ALA A 74 -5.12 -2.95 4.51
CA ALA A 74 -5.63 -3.09 5.87
C ALA A 74 -4.99 -4.27 6.63
N TYR A 75 -4.76 -5.40 5.96
CA TYR A 75 -4.06 -6.54 6.54
C TYR A 75 -2.64 -6.19 6.97
N LEU A 76 -1.87 -5.51 6.11
CA LEU A 76 -0.51 -5.07 6.43
C LEU A 76 -0.50 -4.08 7.60
N MET A 77 -1.40 -3.09 7.58
CA MET A 77 -1.56 -2.12 8.67
C MET A 77 -1.78 -2.84 10.00
N TRP A 78 -2.75 -3.75 10.06
CA TRP A 78 -3.11 -4.46 11.28
C TRP A 78 -2.05 -5.45 11.75
N LYS A 79 -1.50 -6.25 10.83
CA LYS A 79 -0.55 -7.33 11.15
C LYS A 79 0.80 -6.79 11.58
N GLU A 80 1.28 -5.75 10.91
CA GLU A 80 2.61 -5.18 11.14
C GLU A 80 2.58 -3.89 11.98
N ARG A 81 1.40 -3.38 12.32
CA ARG A 81 1.20 -2.12 13.06
C ARG A 81 1.87 -0.92 12.38
N ILE A 82 1.71 -0.84 11.07
CA ILE A 82 2.22 0.26 10.23
C ILE A 82 1.08 1.17 9.75
N GLY A 83 1.40 2.41 9.40
CA GLY A 83 0.43 3.38 8.91
C GLY A 83 -0.04 3.10 7.48
N PHE A 84 -1.13 3.78 7.07
CA PHE A 84 -1.75 3.59 5.76
C PHE A 84 -0.76 3.81 4.60
N VAL A 85 0.01 4.90 4.64
CA VAL A 85 0.95 5.28 3.56
C VAL A 85 1.97 4.16 3.32
N THR A 86 2.67 3.74 4.38
CA THR A 86 3.67 2.66 4.29
C THR A 86 3.06 1.33 3.81
N ALA A 87 1.85 0.98 4.26
CA ALA A 87 1.17 -0.21 3.79
C ALA A 87 0.77 -0.10 2.31
N ALA A 88 0.21 1.03 1.88
CA ALA A 88 -0.19 1.30 0.50
C ALA A 88 1.00 1.26 -0.46
N GLU A 89 2.12 1.86 -0.08
CA GLU A 89 3.38 1.83 -0.82
C GLU A 89 3.86 0.41 -1.09
N ARG A 90 3.81 -0.47 -0.08
CA ARG A 90 4.21 -1.88 -0.25
C ARG A 90 3.30 -2.61 -1.22
N VAL A 91 1.99 -2.39 -1.16
CA VAL A 91 1.05 -3.01 -2.10
C VAL A 91 1.24 -2.44 -3.50
N TYR A 92 1.47 -1.14 -3.64
CA TYR A 92 1.72 -0.47 -4.92
C TYR A 92 3.03 -0.96 -5.56
N ALA A 93 4.11 -1.12 -4.78
CA ALA A 93 5.38 -1.65 -5.27
C ALA A 93 5.22 -3.06 -5.86
N ALA A 94 4.31 -3.88 -5.32
CA ALA A 94 3.97 -5.20 -5.85
C ALA A 94 2.94 -5.17 -7.00
N ARG A 95 2.08 -4.14 -7.06
CA ARG A 95 0.98 -4.01 -8.05
C ARG A 95 0.75 -2.53 -8.40
N PRO A 96 1.50 -1.94 -9.36
CA PRO A 96 1.57 -0.47 -9.62
C PRO A 96 0.32 0.19 -10.24
N PHE A 97 -0.83 -0.48 -10.18
CA PHE A 97 -2.10 0.00 -10.73
C PHE A 97 -3.23 -0.11 -9.71
N ILE A 98 -2.92 -0.42 -8.45
CA ILE A 98 -3.93 -0.31 -7.38
C ILE A 98 -4.38 1.13 -7.24
N SER A 99 -5.66 1.30 -6.97
CA SER A 99 -6.29 2.61 -6.73
C SER A 99 -7.54 2.36 -5.90
N PRO A 100 -7.40 2.17 -4.57
CA PRO A 100 -8.52 2.19 -3.65
C PRO A 100 -9.43 3.39 -3.90
N ASN A 101 -10.76 3.19 -3.86
CA ASN A 101 -11.66 4.32 -3.98
C ASN A 101 -11.46 5.30 -2.80
N PRO A 102 -11.79 6.60 -2.96
CA PRO A 102 -11.54 7.61 -1.92
C PRO A 102 -12.19 7.29 -0.57
N GLY A 103 -13.38 6.67 -0.58
CA GLY A 103 -14.06 6.27 0.65
C GLY A 103 -13.29 5.21 1.43
N PHE A 104 -12.71 4.21 0.76
CA PHE A 104 -11.86 3.21 1.41
C PHE A 104 -10.55 3.81 1.92
N VAL A 105 -9.92 4.71 1.18
CA VAL A 105 -8.72 5.44 1.65
C VAL A 105 -9.02 6.19 2.95
N LEU A 106 -10.10 6.99 2.96
CA LEU A 106 -10.50 7.77 4.14
C LEU A 106 -10.84 6.86 5.33
N GLN A 107 -11.54 5.76 5.09
CA GLN A 107 -11.86 4.78 6.13
C GLN A 107 -10.60 4.18 6.75
N LEU A 108 -9.62 3.76 5.94
CA LEU A 108 -8.38 3.16 6.46
C LEU A 108 -7.52 4.18 7.23
N ARG A 109 -7.42 5.43 6.75
CA ARG A 109 -6.74 6.50 7.50
C ARG A 109 -7.47 6.86 8.79
N LEU A 110 -8.81 6.84 8.82
CA LEU A 110 -9.57 7.07 10.05
C LEU A 110 -9.39 5.91 11.04
N TRP A 111 -9.42 4.67 10.54
CA TRP A 111 -9.18 3.48 11.35
C TRP A 111 -7.75 3.45 11.92
N GLU A 112 -6.75 3.91 11.16
CA GLU A 112 -5.39 4.15 11.67
C GLU A 112 -5.38 5.13 12.85
N LYS A 113 -6.05 6.29 12.72
CA LYS A 113 -6.18 7.29 13.81
C LYS A 113 -6.88 6.72 15.06
N MET A 114 -7.70 5.68 14.89
CA MET A 114 -8.37 4.96 15.97
C MET A 114 -7.54 3.80 16.53
N GLY A 115 -6.24 3.73 16.21
CA GLY A 115 -5.36 2.67 16.69
C GLY A 115 -5.61 1.31 16.04
N MET A 116 -6.30 1.29 14.90
CA MET A 116 -6.77 0.07 14.22
C MET A 116 -7.64 -0.82 15.12
N ASP A 117 -8.42 -0.21 16.02
CA ASP A 117 -9.35 -0.90 16.91
C ASP A 117 -10.74 -0.99 16.26
N PHE A 118 -11.20 -2.23 16.03
CA PHE A 118 -12.53 -2.50 15.49
C PHE A 118 -13.65 -2.12 16.46
N ALA A 119 -13.41 -2.18 17.78
CA ALA A 119 -14.41 -1.79 18.77
C ALA A 119 -14.62 -0.27 18.82
N ALA A 120 -13.60 0.50 18.41
CA ALA A 120 -13.66 1.96 18.30
C ALA A 120 -14.27 2.44 16.98
N TRP A 121 -14.49 1.55 16.00
CA TRP A 121 -14.97 1.95 14.67
C TRP A 121 -16.41 2.48 14.74
N PRO A 122 -16.67 3.74 14.37
CA PRO A 122 -18.00 4.33 14.50
C PRO A 122 -18.97 3.86 13.39
N GLY A 123 -18.51 3.06 12.44
CA GLY A 123 -19.21 2.73 11.20
C GLY A 123 -19.04 3.79 10.12
N TRP A 124 -19.43 3.45 8.89
CA TRP A 124 -19.35 4.31 7.71
C TRP A 124 -20.70 4.51 7.03
N SER A 125 -20.87 5.65 6.35
CA SER A 125 -22.07 5.96 5.58
C SER A 125 -21.77 7.05 4.55
N ARG A 126 -22.74 7.33 3.66
CA ARG A 126 -22.63 8.44 2.71
C ARG A 126 -22.42 9.79 3.41
N ILE A 127 -23.10 10.03 4.53
CA ILE A 127 -22.97 11.28 5.29
C ILE A 127 -21.55 11.40 5.84
N LYS A 128 -21.01 10.33 6.43
CA LYS A 128 -19.65 10.31 6.98
C LYS A 128 -18.59 10.47 5.90
N PHE A 129 -18.78 9.87 4.73
CA PHE A 129 -17.90 10.11 3.59
C PHE A 129 -17.88 11.59 3.21
N LEU A 130 -19.04 12.23 3.06
CA LEU A 130 -19.12 13.64 2.69
C LEU A 130 -18.45 14.55 3.75
N GLN A 131 -18.65 14.26 5.04
CA GLN A 131 -17.99 14.99 6.13
C GLN A 131 -16.48 14.83 6.09
N ALA A 132 -15.97 13.60 5.95
CA ALA A 132 -14.53 13.33 5.88
C ALA A 132 -13.89 13.99 4.65
N MET A 133 -14.62 14.06 3.53
CA MET A 133 -14.17 14.76 2.32
C MET A 133 -14.07 16.27 2.51
N GLU A 134 -15.03 16.87 3.22
CA GLU A 134 -14.99 18.29 3.58
C GLU A 134 -13.79 18.59 4.51
N GLU A 135 -13.59 17.76 5.53
CA GLU A 135 -12.46 17.85 6.46
C GLU A 135 -11.09 17.70 5.78
N ALA A 136 -11.00 16.85 4.75
CA ALA A 136 -9.79 16.65 3.95
C ALA A 136 -9.54 17.78 2.93
N GLY A 137 -10.41 18.78 2.83
CA GLY A 137 -10.30 19.86 1.85
C GLY A 137 -10.70 19.44 0.42
N GLY A 138 -11.53 18.40 0.27
CA GLY A 138 -12.13 17.99 -0.99
C GLY A 138 -11.41 16.85 -1.72
N LEU A 139 -12.02 16.39 -2.81
CA LEU A 139 -11.55 15.25 -3.59
C LEU A 139 -10.20 15.50 -4.24
N GLU A 140 -9.96 16.74 -4.67
CA GLU A 140 -8.68 17.13 -5.26
C GLU A 140 -7.54 16.91 -4.29
N ASN A 141 -7.66 17.25 -3.01
CA ASN A 141 -6.59 17.00 -2.03
C ASN A 141 -6.40 15.50 -1.73
N CYS A 142 -7.49 14.74 -1.58
CA CYS A 142 -7.39 13.28 -1.40
C CYS A 142 -6.75 12.57 -2.60
N ILE A 143 -7.03 13.04 -3.81
CA ILE A 143 -6.45 12.48 -5.05
C ILE A 143 -5.04 13.02 -5.26
N LEU A 144 -4.77 14.30 -5.00
CA LEU A 144 -3.46 14.92 -5.15
C LEU A 144 -2.47 14.35 -4.15
N GLU A 145 -2.82 14.10 -2.90
CA GLU A 145 -1.93 13.38 -1.98
C GLU A 145 -1.57 12.01 -2.53
N ASN A 146 -2.55 11.23 -2.99
CA ASN A 146 -2.30 9.90 -3.57
C ASN A 146 -1.53 9.97 -4.91
N ILE A 147 -1.78 10.97 -5.77
CA ILE A 147 -1.11 11.13 -7.08
C ILE A 147 0.29 11.72 -6.91
N LEU A 148 0.49 12.70 -6.03
CA LEU A 148 1.80 13.31 -5.76
C LEU A 148 2.71 12.31 -5.05
N GLU A 149 2.18 11.53 -4.10
CA GLU A 149 2.91 10.39 -3.52
C GLU A 149 3.28 9.38 -4.62
N GLN A 150 2.35 9.02 -5.51
CA GLN A 150 2.62 8.10 -6.63
C GLN A 150 3.60 8.66 -7.67
N GLN A 151 3.59 9.96 -7.95
CA GLN A 151 4.48 10.62 -8.91
C GLN A 151 5.89 10.81 -8.36
N GLN A 152 6.04 11.28 -7.10
CA GLN A 152 7.35 11.35 -6.44
C GLN A 152 8.02 9.97 -6.37
N GLN A 153 7.23 8.92 -6.14
CA GLN A 153 7.74 7.54 -6.09
C GLN A 153 8.15 7.00 -7.47
N GLN A 154 7.44 7.38 -8.54
CA GLN A 154 7.88 7.07 -9.92
C GLN A 154 9.18 7.80 -10.26
N GLU A 155 9.32 9.06 -9.85
CA GLU A 155 10.52 9.86 -10.07
C GLU A 155 11.74 9.32 -9.29
N GLU A 156 11.59 9.01 -7.99
CA GLU A 156 12.66 8.41 -7.17
C GLU A 156 13.13 7.06 -7.72
N LYS A 157 12.21 6.22 -8.18
CA LYS A 157 12.52 4.90 -8.74
C LYS A 157 13.15 4.97 -10.14
N SER A 158 12.97 6.08 -10.85
CA SER A 158 13.60 6.36 -12.14
C SER A 158 14.96 7.04 -12.01
N ARG A 159 15.34 7.48 -10.81
CA ARG A 159 16.63 8.12 -10.56
C ARG A 159 17.74 7.07 -10.71
N PRO A 160 18.75 7.30 -11.58
CA PRO A 160 19.86 6.37 -11.71
C PRO A 160 20.61 6.28 -10.38
N GLU A 161 20.91 5.04 -9.95
CA GLU A 161 21.80 4.80 -8.81
C GLU A 161 23.14 5.50 -9.07
N GLU A 162 23.60 6.34 -8.15
CA GLU A 162 24.97 6.86 -8.21
C GLU A 162 25.92 5.66 -8.21
N GLU A 163 26.56 5.40 -9.36
CA GLU A 163 27.59 4.37 -9.47
C GLU A 163 28.63 4.64 -8.38
N LYS A 164 28.69 3.75 -7.39
CA LYS A 164 29.79 3.74 -6.44
C LYS A 164 31.08 3.67 -7.26
N PRO A 165 32.00 4.64 -7.12
CA PRO A 165 33.21 4.65 -7.92
C PRO A 165 33.91 3.30 -7.75
N SER A 166 34.27 2.69 -8.87
CA SER A 166 34.89 1.37 -8.88
C SER A 166 36.14 1.36 -7.99
N ALA A 167 36.54 0.19 -7.49
CA ALA A 167 37.74 0.07 -6.66
C ALA A 167 38.98 0.74 -7.30
N LYS A 168 39.08 0.70 -8.63
CA LYS A 168 40.13 1.39 -9.39
C LYS A 168 40.03 2.91 -9.39
N GLN A 169 38.82 3.47 -9.39
CA GLN A 169 38.59 4.92 -9.30
C GLN A 169 38.84 5.43 -7.88
N GLN A 170 38.48 4.64 -6.86
CA GLN A 170 38.80 4.96 -5.45
C GLN A 170 40.32 4.93 -5.20
N GLU A 171 41.03 3.98 -5.81
CA GLU A 171 42.49 3.86 -5.71
C GLU A 171 43.19 5.02 -6.45
N ALA A 172 42.69 5.45 -7.62
CA ALA A 172 43.21 6.62 -8.33
C ALA A 172 42.98 7.94 -7.58
N LEU A 173 41.82 8.12 -6.93
CA LEU A 173 41.56 9.28 -6.05
C LEU A 173 42.46 9.28 -4.81
N GLY A 174 42.76 8.10 -4.27
CA GLY A 174 43.72 7.95 -3.17
C GLY A 174 45.15 8.29 -3.56
N GLN A 175 45.55 8.00 -4.81
CA GLN A 175 46.89 8.32 -5.33
C GLN A 175 47.03 9.81 -5.72
N LEU A 176 45.98 10.43 -6.26
CA LEU A 176 45.95 11.87 -6.55
C LEU A 176 46.07 12.75 -5.29
N ALA A 177 45.62 12.26 -4.13
CA ALA A 177 45.77 12.95 -2.86
C ALA A 177 47.21 12.91 -2.28
N GLN A 178 48.10 12.08 -2.83
CA GLN A 178 49.47 11.91 -2.35
C GLN A 178 50.52 12.67 -3.18
N GLU A 179 50.15 13.30 -4.30
CA GLU A 179 51.09 14.01 -5.18
C GLU A 179 50.87 15.53 -5.26
N GLN A 180 50.34 16.16 -4.21
CA GLN A 180 50.31 17.62 -4.13
C GLN A 180 51.45 18.13 -3.23
N PRO A 181 52.51 18.75 -3.79
CA PRO A 181 53.48 19.46 -2.96
C PRO A 181 52.79 20.69 -2.33
N PRO A 182 53.06 21.00 -1.04
CA PRO A 182 52.39 22.09 -0.36
C PRO A 182 52.78 23.44 -0.99
N GLY A 183 51.79 24.20 -1.46
CA GLY A 183 51.92 25.65 -1.66
C GLY A 183 51.83 26.20 -3.09
N GLN A 184 50.87 25.77 -3.91
CA GLN A 184 50.60 26.49 -5.16
C GLN A 184 49.10 26.76 -5.38
N LEU A 185 48.74 28.05 -5.35
CA LEU A 185 47.45 28.58 -5.82
C LEU A 185 47.38 28.47 -7.35
N GLN A 186 46.21 28.10 -7.88
CA GLN A 186 45.86 28.41 -9.26
C GLN A 186 44.45 28.98 -9.41
N VAL A 187 44.40 29.94 -10.33
CA VAL A 187 43.34 30.87 -10.69
C VAL A 187 42.28 30.14 -11.52
N VAL A 188 41.01 30.38 -11.20
CA VAL A 188 39.86 29.85 -11.95
C VAL A 188 39.50 30.84 -13.06
N GLN A 189 39.53 30.39 -14.31
CA GLN A 189 38.66 30.90 -15.39
C GLN A 189 37.68 29.80 -15.77
#